data_AF-A0A9J6ZTA8-F1
#
_entry.id   AF-A0A9J6ZTA8-F1
#
_cell.length_a   1.000
_cell.length_b   1.000
_cell.length_c   1.000
_cell.angle_alpha   90.00
_cell.angle_beta   90.00
_cell.angle_gamma   90.00
#
_symmetry.space_group_name_H-M   'P 1'
#
loop_
_entity.id
_entity.type
_entity.pdbx_description
1 polymer ?
#
loop_
_entity_poly.entity_id
_entity_poly.type
_entity_poly.pdbx_seq_one_letter_code
_entity_poly.pdbx_strand_id
1 'polypeptide(L)' 'MVGGWQLVIILVVVLILFGGKKIPELMKGLGEGIREFNKAKSEKDDESDNKTDKK' A
#
# COMPACT_ATOMS: atom_id res chain seq x y z
N MET A 1 -17.19 16.80 -20.45
CA MET A 1 -17.29 16.16 -19.13
C MET A 1 -16.68 14.78 -19.24
N VAL A 2 -15.58 14.50 -18.54
CA VAL A 2 -15.04 13.14 -18.46
C VAL A 2 -15.99 12.36 -17.57
N GLY A 3 -16.91 11.63 -18.19
CA GLY A 3 -17.88 10.79 -17.49
C GLY A 3 -17.18 9.56 -16.94
N GLY A 4 -17.69 9.03 -15.82
CA GLY A 4 -17.15 7.82 -15.18
C GLY A 4 -17.01 6.62 -16.13
N TRP A 5 -17.71 6.63 -17.27
CA TRP A 5 -17.57 5.63 -18.34
C TRP A 5 -16.16 5.51 -18.92
N GLN A 6 -15.42 6.61 -19.04
CA GLN A 6 -14.03 6.56 -19.54
C GLN A 6 -13.10 5.86 -18.55
N LEU A 7 -13.29 6.10 -17.25
CA LEU A 7 -12.55 5.40 -16.20
C LEU A 7 -12.84 3.89 -16.20
N VAL A 8 -14.11 3.50 -16.39
CA VAL A 8 -14.48 2.07 -16.48
C VAL A 8 -13.81 1.39 -17.67
N ILE A 9 -13.79 2.04 -18.85
CA ILE A 9 -13.11 1.48 -20.04
C ILE A 9 -11.61 1.31 -19.78
N ILE A 10 -10.95 2.29 -19.19
CA ILE A 10 -9.52 2.20 -18.84
C ILE A 10 -9.28 1.05 -17.87
N LEU A 11 -10.13 0.92 -16.85
CA LEU A 11 -10.02 -0.16 -15.86
C LEU A 11 -10.15 -1.54 -16.52
N VAL A 12 -11.08 -1.70 -17.47
CA VAL A 12 -11.27 -2.94 -18.23
C VAL A 12 -10.05 -3.26 -19.09
N VAL A 13 -9.48 -2.27 -19.79
CA VAL A 13 -8.25 -2.47 -20.59
C VAL A 13 -7.09 -2.90 -19.70
N VAL A 14 -6.89 -2.24 -18.56
CA VAL A 14 -5.85 -2.62 -17.58
C VAL A 14 -6.09 -4.03 -17.05
N LEU A 15 -7.34 -4.40 -16.75
CA LEU A 15 -7.72 -5.75 -16.32
C LEU A 15 -7.43 -6.82 -17.36
N ILE A 16 -7.57 -6.53 -18.66
CA ILE A 16 -7.24 -7.48 -19.73
C ILE A 16 -5.72 -7.63 -19.87
N LEU A 17 -4.96 -6.52 -19.81
CA LEU A 17 -3.51 -6.54 -19.96
C LEU A 17 -2.80 -7.21 -18.77
N PHE A 18 -3.23 -6.91 -17.55
CA PHE A 18 -2.62 -7.43 -16.32
C PHE A 18 -3.31 -8.71 -15.82
N GLY A 19 -4.57 -8.94 -16.19
CA GLY A 19 -5.39 -10.02 -15.66
C GLY A 19 -5.96 -9.69 -14.28
N GLY A 20 -7.20 -10.14 -14.01
CA GLY A 20 -7.90 -9.89 -12.74
C GLY A 20 -7.20 -10.42 -11.48
N LYS A 21 -6.23 -11.31 -11.62
CA LYS A 21 -5.48 -11.89 -10.49
C LYS A 21 -4.20 -11.12 -10.14
N LYS A 22 -3.57 -10.39 -11.08
CA LYS A 22 -2.30 -9.70 -10.79
C LYS A 22 -2.47 -8.44 -9.96
N ILE A 23 -3.53 -7.68 -10.18
CA ILE A 23 -3.83 -6.48 -9.36
C ILE A 23 -3.92 -6.83 -7.86
N PRO A 24 -4.74 -7.82 -7.42
CA PRO A 24 -4.82 -8.16 -6.00
C PRO A 24 -3.55 -8.82 -5.45
N GLU A 25 -2.79 -9.54 -6.28
CA GLU A 25 -1.50 -10.13 -5.89
C GLU A 25 -0.43 -9.05 -5.63
N LEU A 26 -0.35 -8.04 -6.50
CA LEU A 26 0.53 -6.88 -6.31
C LEU A 26 0.09 -6.02 -5.11
N MET A 27 -1.22 -5.81 -4.92
CA MET A 27 -1.73 -5.08 -3.76
C MET A 27 -1.42 -5.79 -2.44
N LYS A 28 -1.51 -7.12 -2.39
CA LYS A 28 -1.12 -7.89 -1.20
C LYS A 28 0.36 -7.73 -0.88
N GLY A 29 1.24 -7.91 -1.87
CA GLY A 29 2.68 -7.73 -1.66
C GLY A 29 3.07 -6.30 -1.27
N LEU A 30 2.48 -5.29 -1.90
CA LEU A 30 2.69 -3.89 -1.52
C LEU A 30 2.15 -3.58 -0.12
N GLY A 31 0.98 -4.11 0.22
CA GLY A 31 0.34 -3.93 1.52
C GLY A 31 1.16 -4.53 2.66
N GLU A 32 1.71 -5.73 2.46
CA GLU A 32 2.63 -6.35 3.41
C GLU A 32 3.90 -5.53 3.59
N GLY A 33 4.52 -5.05 2.50
CA GLY A 33 5.71 -4.20 2.56
C GLY A 33 5.47 -2.87 3.27
N ILE A 34 4.35 -2.20 3.00
CA ILE A 34 3.97 -0.96 3.71
C ILE A 34 3.71 -1.23 5.19
N ARG A 35 3.08 -2.37 5.53
CA ARG A 35 2.80 -2.76 6.92
C ARG A 35 4.08 -2.99 7.71
N GLU A 36 5.04 -3.71 7.13
CA GLU A 36 6.36 -3.93 7.75
C GLU A 36 7.16 -2.63 7.88
N PHE A 37 7.11 -1.78 6.84
CA PHE A 37 7.76 -0.46 6.87
C PHE A 37 7.21 0.41 8.01
N ASN A 38 5.88 0.46 8.16
CA ASN A 38 5.25 1.22 9.24
C ASN A 38 5.58 0.63 10.62
N LYS A 39 5.59 -0.70 10.76
CA LYS A 39 5.95 -1.36 12.03
C LYS A 39 7.39 -1.01 12.45
N ALA A 40 8.35 -1.12 11.53
CA ALA A 40 9.74 -0.78 11.78
C ALA A 40 9.95 0.71 12.07
N LYS A 41 9.12 1.59 11.48
CA LYS A 41 9.13 3.02 11.79
C LYS A 41 8.62 3.29 13.20
N SER A 42 7.51 2.67 13.61
CA SER A 42 6.94 2.80 14.96
C SER A 42 7.87 2.24 16.04
N GLU A 43 8.47 1.06 15.83
CA GLU A 43 9.45 0.48 16.77
C GLU A 43 10.67 1.40 17.00
N LYS A 44 11.10 2.16 15.98
CA LYS A 44 12.20 3.14 16.11
C LYS A 44 11.79 4.43 16.84
N ASP A 45 10.54 4.88 16.67
CA ASP A 45 10.02 6.04 17.42
C ASP A 45 9.84 5.68 18.91
N ASP A 46 9.31 4.49 19.21
CA ASP A 46 9.12 4.01 20.59
C ASP A 46 10.44 3.80 21.35
N GLU A 47 11.50 3.34 20.67
CA GLU A 47 12.84 3.17 21.28
C GLU A 47 13.55 4.52 21.52
N SER A 48 13.14 5.58 20.84
CA SER A 48 13.66 6.94 21.03
C SER A 48 13.00 7.65 22.23
N ASP A 49 11.75 7.32 22.54
CA ASP A 49 11.00 7.92 23.66
C ASP A 49 11.33 7.27 25.02
N ASN A 50 11.59 5.96 25.04
CA ASN A 50 11.88 5.21 26.29
C ASN A 50 13.30 5.40 26.87
N LYS A 51 14.13 6.27 26.28
CA LYS A 51 15.50 6.56 26.76
C LYS A 51 15.63 7.86 27.55
N THR A 52 14.55 8.65 27.65
CA THR A 52 14.59 9.98 28.30
C THR A 52 14.04 9.95 29.75
N ASP A 53 13.24 8.96 30.15
CA ASP A 53 12.63 8.89 31.49
C ASP A 53 13.44 8.12 32.56
N LYS A 54 14.69 7.76 32.27
CA LYS A 54 15.64 7.26 33.29
C LYS A 54 16.96 8.05 33.24
N LYS A 55 16.94 9.30 33.70
CA LYS A 55 18.15 9.98 34.17
C LYS A 55 17.84 10.95 35.29
#